data_AF-A0A5K1BII0-F1
#
_entry.id   AF-A0A5K1BII0-F1
#
_cell.length_a   1.000
_cell.length_b   1.000
_cell.length_c   1.000
_cell.angle_alpha   90.00
_cell.angle_beta   90.00
_cell.angle_gamma   90.00
#
_symmetry.space_group_name_H-M   'P 1'
#
loop_
_entity.id
_entity.type
_entity.pdbx_description
1 polymer ?
#
loop_
_entity_poly.entity_id
_entity_poly.type
_entity_poly.pdbx_seq_one_letter_code
_entity_poly.pdbx_strand_id
1 'polypeptide(L)' 'WTSNMFLNFHFKTGDVEKAEARICSTPSLKFHGLCFSDTNCANICRTEHFPKGSCQGFRRRCMCETPCPSEN' A
#
# COMPACT_ATOMS: atom_id res chain seq x y z
N TRP A 1 47.87 -25.03 -13.00
CA TRP A 1 48.27 -23.70 -13.50
C TRP A 1 47.76 -23.62 -14.94
N THR A 2 46.64 -23.00 -15.33
CA THR A 2 45.73 -22.00 -14.76
C THR A 2 44.36 -22.65 -14.52
N SER A 3 43.90 -22.74 -13.27
CA SER A 3 43.06 -21.73 -12.60
C SER A 3 41.57 -21.95 -12.85
N ASN A 4 40.92 -22.27 -11.74
CA ASN A 4 39.62 -21.78 -11.32
C ASN A 4 38.41 -22.31 -12.10
N MET A 5 37.59 -23.18 -11.49
CA MET A 5 36.74 -22.88 -10.31
C MET A 5 35.78 -21.73 -10.59
N PHE A 6 34.80 -21.92 -11.48
CA PHE A 6 33.56 -21.14 -11.46
C PHE A 6 32.41 -21.97 -12.06
N LEU A 7 32.12 -23.14 -11.45
CA LEU A 7 30.74 -23.64 -11.51
C LEU A 7 29.91 -22.62 -10.73
N ASN A 8 29.36 -21.63 -11.44
CA ASN A 8 28.39 -20.70 -10.88
C ASN A 8 27.11 -21.49 -10.58
N PHE A 9 27.11 -22.17 -9.44
CA PHE A 9 25.90 -22.54 -8.73
C PHE A 9 25.21 -21.22 -8.38
N HIS A 10 24.40 -20.71 -9.31
CA HIS A 10 23.44 -19.66 -9.01
C HIS A 10 22.43 -20.28 -8.05
N PHE A 11 22.70 -20.13 -6.75
CA PHE A 11 21.68 -20.28 -5.74
C PHE A 11 20.59 -19.27 -6.07
N LYS A 12 19.50 -19.74 -6.69
CA LYS A 12 18.26 -18.99 -6.85
C LYS A 12 17.82 -18.62 -5.44
N THR A 13 18.04 -17.37 -5.04
CA THR A 13 17.42 -16.83 -3.82
C THR A 13 15.92 -17.07 -3.96
N GLY A 14 15.37 -17.93 -3.11
CA GLY A 14 13.96 -18.25 -3.12
C GLY A 14 13.15 -16.96 -3.05
N ASP A 15 12.14 -16.85 -3.92
CA ASP A 15 11.21 -15.73 -3.94
C ASP A 15 10.57 -15.65 -2.55
N VAL A 16 10.97 -14.66 -1.76
CA VAL A 16 10.28 -14.33 -0.51
C VAL A 16 8.92 -13.82 -0.94
N GLU A 17 7.90 -14.68 -0.87
CA GLU A 17 6.51 -14.29 -1.06
C GLU A 17 6.21 -13.23 0.00
N LYS A 18 6.24 -11.97 -0.41
CA LYS A 18 6.00 -10.83 0.45
C LYS A 18 4.53 -10.92 0.85
N ALA A 19 4.25 -11.37 2.07
CA ALA A 19 2.90 -11.34 2.60
C ALA A 19 2.39 -9.89 2.52
N GLU A 20 1.48 -9.62 1.59
CA GLU A 20 0.91 -8.29 1.44
C GLU A 20 0.05 -8.01 2.67
N ALA A 21 0.36 -6.94 3.39
CA ALA A 21 -0.45 -6.52 4.52
C ALA A 21 -1.87 -6.22 4.04
N ARG A 22 -2.88 -6.79 4.71
CA ARG A 22 -4.29 -6.43 4.45
C ARG A 22 -4.46 -4.92 4.62
N ILE A 23 -5.08 -4.27 3.65
CA ILE A 23 -5.36 -2.83 3.71
C ILE A 23 -6.79 -2.62 4.18
N CYS A 24 -6.94 -1.79 5.21
CA CYS A 24 -8.21 -1.35 5.75
C CYS A 24 -8.54 0.03 5.21
N SER A 25 -9.80 0.24 4.80
CA SER A 25 -10.29 1.51 4.26
C SER A 25 -11.37 2.10 5.17
N THR A 26 -11.23 3.38 5.52
CA THR A 26 -12.19 4.12 6.35
C THR A 26 -12.58 5.44 5.66
N PRO A 27 -13.84 5.89 5.71
CA PRO A 27 -14.21 7.18 5.15
C PRO A 27 -13.50 8.31 5.90
N SER A 28 -13.02 9.31 5.17
CA SER A 28 -12.44 10.52 5.77
C SER A 28 -13.49 11.30 6.57
N LEU A 29 -13.10 11.85 7.72
CA LEU A 29 -13.98 12.66 8.59
C LEU A 29 -14.00 14.13 8.18
N LYS A 30 -12.89 14.61 7.60
CA LYS A 30 -12.69 15.99 7.14
C LYS A 30 -13.08 16.20 5.67
N PHE A 31 -13.20 15.12 4.89
CA PHE A 31 -13.59 15.23 3.48
C PHE A 31 -15.11 15.42 3.34
N HIS A 32 -15.51 16.48 2.65
CA HIS A 32 -16.92 16.77 2.37
C HIS A 32 -17.20 16.82 0.87
N GLY A 33 -18.36 16.28 0.47
CA GLY A 33 -18.81 16.30 -0.91
C GLY A 33 -18.29 15.13 -1.76
N LEU A 34 -18.34 15.32 -3.08
CA LEU A 34 -17.90 14.33 -4.07
C LEU A 34 -16.39 14.40 -4.29
N CYS A 35 -15.76 13.24 -4.31
CA CYS A 35 -14.32 13.07 -4.50
C CYS A 35 -13.97 12.96 -5.98
N PHE A 36 -13.28 13.98 -6.50
CA PHE A 36 -12.83 14.04 -7.90
C PHE A 36 -11.32 13.96 -8.07
N SER A 37 -10.56 14.04 -6.98
CA SER A 37 -9.10 14.01 -7.00
C SER A 37 -8.58 13.12 -5.89
N ASP A 38 -7.94 12.01 -6.28
CA ASP A 38 -7.29 11.09 -5.35
C ASP A 38 -6.15 11.77 -4.60
N THR A 39 -5.42 12.69 -5.25
CA THR A 39 -4.35 13.46 -4.60
C THR A 39 -4.89 14.35 -3.47
N ASN A 40 -6.03 14.99 -3.69
CA ASN A 40 -6.67 15.80 -2.64
C ASN A 40 -7.14 14.91 -1.48
N CYS A 41 -7.79 13.78 -1.79
CA CYS A 41 -8.19 12.80 -0.79
C CYS A 41 -6.99 12.27 0.02
N ALA A 42 -5.91 11.86 -0.64
CA ALA A 42 -4.69 11.40 0.01
C ALA A 42 -4.06 12.46 0.93
N ASN A 43 -4.05 13.73 0.52
CA ASN A 43 -3.55 14.81 1.36
C ASN A 43 -4.41 15.02 2.61
N ILE A 44 -5.73 14.95 2.50
CA ILE A 44 -6.64 15.05 3.65
C ILE A 44 -6.44 13.85 4.58
N CYS A 45 -6.39 12.64 4.05
CA CYS A 45 -6.13 11.41 4.81
C CYS A 45 -4.81 11.48 5.61
N ARG A 46 -3.75 12.09 5.05
CA ARG A 46 -2.50 12.34 5.79
C ARG A 46 -2.69 13.22 7.02
N THR A 47 -3.59 14.21 6.95
CA THR A 47 -3.94 15.04 8.13
C THR A 47 -4.82 14.32 9.16
N GLU A 48 -5.30 13.13 8.82
CA GLU A 48 -6.10 12.24 9.66
C GLU A 48 -5.28 11.05 10.17
N HIS A 49 -3.96 11.06 9.98
CA HIS A 49 -3.02 10.00 10.35
C HIS A 49 -3.11 8.73 9.49
N PHE A 50 -3.68 8.84 8.29
CA PHE A 50 -3.67 7.75 7.31
C PHE A 50 -2.57 7.95 6.27
N PRO A 51 -1.79 6.90 5.94
CA PRO A 51 -0.68 7.01 5.00
C PRO A 51 -1.15 7.19 3.55
N LYS A 52 -2.35 6.72 3.21
CA LYS A 52 -2.90 6.68 1.85
C LYS A 52 -4.39 7.05 1.84
N GLY A 53 -4.91 7.34 0.65
CA GLY A 53 -6.34 7.53 0.42
C GLY A 53 -6.68 7.70 -1.05
N SER A 54 -7.91 7.34 -1.43
CA SER A 54 -8.41 7.36 -2.81
C SER A 54 -9.92 7.61 -2.86
N CYS A 55 -10.40 8.14 -3.99
CA CYS A 55 -11.82 8.34 -4.26
C CYS A 55 -12.45 7.02 -4.71
N GLN A 56 -13.36 6.46 -3.90
CA GLN A 56 -13.95 5.15 -4.17
C GLN A 56 -15.48 5.17 -4.31
N GLY A 57 -15.97 4.20 -5.09
CA GLY A 57 -17.39 3.88 -5.25
C GLY A 57 -18.20 4.87 -6.10
N PHE A 58 -19.49 4.53 -6.32
CA PHE A 58 -20.41 5.32 -7.13
C PHE A 58 -20.66 6.73 -6.57
N ARG A 59 -20.74 6.84 -5.24
CA ARG A 59 -20.90 8.13 -4.54
C ARG A 59 -19.60 8.93 -4.43
N ARG A 60 -18.50 8.46 -5.04
CA ARG A 60 -17.18 9.11 -5.03
C ARG A 60 -16.81 9.60 -3.62
N ARG A 61 -16.74 8.68 -2.64
CA ARG A 61 -16.33 9.05 -1.27
C ARG A 61 -14.82 8.98 -1.15
N CYS A 62 -14.23 9.90 -0.40
CA CYS A 62 -12.82 9.80 -0.05
C CYS A 62 -12.64 8.72 1.03
N MET A 63 -11.90 7.67 0.70
CA MET A 63 -11.57 6.57 1.60
C MET A 63 -10.08 6.67 1.94
N CYS A 64 -9.77 6.74 3.23
CA CYS A 64 -8.43 6.69 3.75
C CYS A 64 -8.01 5.24 4.01
N GLU A 65 -6.78 4.91 3.64
CA GLU A 65 -6.25 3.55 3.61
C GLU A 65 -5.08 3.42 4.58
N THR A 66 -5.08 2.37 5.38
CA THR A 66 -4.00 2.03 6.30
C THR A 66 -3.83 0.51 6.37
N PRO A 67 -2.62 -0.02 6.63
CA PRO A 67 -2.48 -1.43 6.97
C PRO A 67 -3.40 -1.78 8.15
N CYS A 68 -4.21 -2.83 7.99
CA CYS A 68 -4.97 -3.37 9.09
C CYS A 68 -4.00 -3.85 10.18
N PRO A 69 -4.37 -3.75 11.48
CA PRO A 69 -3.62 -4.46 12.51
C PRO A 69 -3.57 -5.95 12.15
N SER A 70 -2.39 -6.55 12.20
CA SER A 70 -2.26 -8.01 12.14
C SER A 70 -2.97 -8.57 13.36
N GLU A 71 -4.08 -9.26 13.12
CA GLU A 71 -4.79 -10.02 14.14
C GLU A 71 -3.79 -11.00 14.78
N ASN A 72 -3.60 -10.89 16.10
CA ASN A 72 -2.77 -11.80 16.89
C ASN A 72 -3.67 -12.71 17.72
#